data_AF-Q86GK5-F1
#
_entry.id   AF-Q86GK5-F1
#
_cell.length_a   1.000
_cell.length_b   1.000
_cell.length_c   1.000
_cell.angle_alpha   90.00
_cell.angle_beta   90.00
_cell.angle_gamma   90.00
#
_symmetry.space_group_name_H-M   'P 1'
#
loop_
_entity.id
_entity.type
_entity.pdbx_description
1 polymer ?
#
loop_
_entity_poly.entity_id
_entity_poly.type
_entity_poly.pdbx_seq_one_letter_code
_entity_poly.pdbx_strand_id
1 'polypeptide(L)'
;MPNLLLLLFLSLPGAILSTTCPGNDLTDAERTLLTRVHNSIRREIAQGVANNYHGGKLPAGKNIYRMRYSCELEQAAIDASQTFCSASLEEPQKYGQNIQAYVTPSIIARPKNDLLEDAVKQWYLPVIYYGQRDAANKFTDPRLYTFANLAYDKNTALGCHYAKCQGPDRIVISCMYNNVVPDNAVIYEPGTACVKDADCTTYPQSTCKDSLCIIPTPHPPNPPNPPPAMSPNAEMTDAARKKVLGMHNWRRSQVALGNVQNGKNAYNCPTATDMYKIEYDCDLENSALAYAKQCSLVGSAEGTRPGEGENVHKGALVTDPEAAVQTAVQAWWSQISQNGLNAQMKFTAFLKDKPDAPTAFTQMAWAKSVKLGCAVSNCQADTFTVCRYKAAGNIVGEFIYTKGNVCDACKATCITAEGLCPTP
;
A
#
# COMPACT_ATOMS: atom_id res chain seq x y z
N MET A 1 -30.27 42.60 46.35
CA MET A 1 -29.82 42.57 44.95
C MET A 1 -28.89 41.37 44.77
N PRO A 2 -29.35 40.21 44.30
CA PRO A 2 -28.46 39.10 43.99
C PRO A 2 -28.03 39.16 42.52
N ASN A 3 -26.71 39.14 42.30
CA ASN A 3 -26.09 39.13 40.98
C ASN A 3 -26.41 37.83 40.24
N LEU A 4 -27.04 37.97 39.07
CA LEU A 4 -27.27 36.91 38.11
C LEU A 4 -25.97 36.67 37.31
N LEU A 5 -25.26 35.58 37.60
CA LEU A 5 -24.07 35.17 36.85
C LEU A 5 -24.53 34.48 35.55
N LEU A 6 -24.43 35.18 34.43
CA LEU A 6 -24.77 34.65 33.10
C LEU A 6 -23.58 33.80 32.59
N LEU A 7 -23.69 32.48 32.67
CA LEU A 7 -22.74 31.54 32.05
C LEU A 7 -22.96 31.53 30.53
N LEU A 8 -22.13 32.27 29.80
CA LEU A 8 -21.99 32.14 28.35
C LEU A 8 -21.32 30.80 28.02
N PHE A 9 -22.11 29.82 27.55
CA PHE A 9 -21.58 28.65 26.87
C PHE A 9 -21.01 29.09 25.51
N LEU A 10 -19.70 29.26 25.43
CA LEU A 10 -18.98 29.29 24.17
C LEU A 10 -19.07 27.90 23.53
N SER A 11 -20.02 27.74 22.61
CA SER A 11 -20.03 26.60 21.69
C SER A 11 -18.78 26.69 20.82
N LEU A 12 -17.77 25.88 21.12
CA LEU A 12 -16.68 25.62 20.19
C LEU A 12 -17.30 25.07 18.89
N PRO A 13 -17.04 25.69 17.72
CA PRO A 13 -17.42 25.09 16.45
C PRO A 13 -16.74 23.73 16.38
N GLY A 14 -17.52 22.66 16.28
CA GLY A 14 -17.00 21.32 16.08
C GLY A 14 -16.05 21.35 14.89
N ALA A 15 -14.78 21.03 15.14
CA ALA A 15 -13.81 20.85 14.07
C ALA A 15 -14.33 19.74 13.15
N ILE A 16 -14.72 20.12 11.94
CA ILE A 16 -15.04 19.20 10.87
C ILE A 16 -13.72 18.47 10.55
N LEU A 17 -13.57 17.23 11.01
CA LEU A 17 -12.46 16.37 10.58
C LEU A 17 -12.59 16.16 9.06
N SER A 18 -11.72 16.83 8.30
CA SER A 18 -11.64 16.71 6.86
C SER A 18 -11.26 15.28 6.47
N THR A 19 -12.10 14.60 5.70
CA THR A 19 -11.93 13.22 5.22
C THR A 19 -10.98 13.12 4.02
N THR A 20 -9.96 13.97 3.98
CA THR A 20 -9.10 14.19 2.81
C THR A 20 -7.68 13.75 3.11
N CYS A 21 -6.89 13.41 2.09
CA CYS A 21 -5.48 13.07 2.31
C CYS A 21 -4.78 14.19 3.11
N PRO A 22 -3.77 13.85 3.95
CA PRO A 22 -3.15 14.81 4.86
C PRO A 22 -2.35 15.91 4.16
N GLY A 23 -2.01 15.73 2.88
CA GLY A 23 -1.35 16.76 2.07
C GLY A 23 -2.24 17.98 1.84
N ASN A 24 -1.67 19.16 1.98
CA ASN A 24 -2.40 20.43 1.84
C ASN A 24 -2.25 21.06 0.44
N ASP A 25 -1.30 20.57 -0.36
CA ASP A 25 -0.98 21.15 -1.67
C ASP A 25 -1.91 20.70 -2.79
N LEU A 26 -2.79 19.74 -2.55
CA LEU A 26 -3.83 19.31 -3.48
C LEU A 26 -5.19 19.31 -2.77
N THR A 27 -6.20 19.84 -3.44
CA THR A 27 -7.60 19.68 -3.08
C THR A 27 -8.14 18.34 -3.58
N ASP A 28 -9.26 17.87 -3.03
CA ASP A 28 -9.90 16.64 -3.53
C ASP A 28 -10.34 16.71 -4.99
N ALA A 29 -10.72 17.90 -5.44
CA ALA A 29 -11.04 18.14 -6.84
C ALA A 29 -9.81 17.93 -7.73
N GLU A 30 -8.62 18.36 -7.27
CA GLU A 30 -7.35 18.17 -7.98
C GLU A 30 -6.86 16.72 -7.93
N ARG A 31 -7.04 16.02 -6.80
CA ARG A 31 -6.81 14.56 -6.70
C ARG A 31 -7.70 13.78 -7.65
N THR A 32 -8.97 14.18 -7.73
CA THR A 32 -9.97 13.62 -8.66
C THR A 32 -9.58 13.91 -10.11
N LEU A 33 -9.12 15.13 -10.41
CA LEU A 33 -8.62 15.53 -11.73
C LEU A 33 -7.46 14.63 -12.16
N LEU A 34 -6.41 14.52 -11.35
CA LEU A 34 -5.24 13.68 -11.65
C LEU A 34 -5.64 12.23 -11.87
N THR A 35 -6.48 11.67 -10.99
CA THR A 35 -7.00 10.30 -11.13
C THR A 35 -7.80 10.12 -12.41
N ARG A 36 -8.63 11.10 -12.78
CA ARG A 36 -9.46 11.08 -13.99
C ARG A 36 -8.59 11.09 -15.25
N VAL A 37 -7.59 11.97 -15.32
CA VAL A 37 -6.73 12.09 -16.52
C VAL A 37 -5.91 10.81 -16.74
N HIS A 38 -5.33 10.25 -15.68
CA HIS A 38 -4.63 8.95 -15.75
C HIS A 38 -5.55 7.83 -16.27
N ASN A 39 -6.76 7.72 -15.71
CA ASN A 39 -7.70 6.69 -16.11
C ASN A 39 -8.30 6.93 -17.50
N SER A 40 -8.38 8.18 -17.98
CA SER A 40 -8.76 8.46 -19.37
C SER A 40 -7.75 7.87 -20.35
N ILE A 41 -6.45 8.12 -20.10
CA ILE A 41 -5.36 7.56 -20.91
C ILE A 41 -5.39 6.03 -20.86
N ARG A 42 -5.49 5.43 -19.67
CA ARG A 42 -5.54 3.97 -19.52
C ARG A 42 -6.74 3.34 -20.24
N ARG A 43 -7.88 4.02 -20.25
CA ARG A 43 -9.08 3.58 -21.00
C ARG A 43 -8.82 3.59 -22.50
N GLU A 44 -8.24 4.67 -23.03
CA GLU A 44 -7.89 4.76 -24.44
C GLU A 44 -6.91 3.65 -24.86
N ILE A 45 -5.96 3.32 -23.98
CA ILE A 45 -5.02 2.21 -24.18
C ILE A 45 -5.77 0.87 -24.19
N ALA A 46 -6.63 0.62 -23.19
CA ALA A 46 -7.40 -0.61 -23.12
C ALA A 46 -8.22 -0.84 -24.40
N GLN A 47 -8.83 0.22 -24.90
CA GLN A 47 -9.64 0.22 -26.12
C GLN A 47 -8.83 0.15 -27.43
N GLY A 48 -7.50 0.31 -27.37
CA GLY A 48 -6.64 0.35 -28.56
C GLY A 48 -6.81 1.60 -29.42
N VAL A 49 -7.35 2.69 -28.85
CA VAL A 49 -7.55 3.98 -29.54
C VAL A 49 -6.48 5.01 -29.17
N ALA A 50 -5.67 4.71 -28.14
CA ALA A 50 -4.55 5.53 -27.71
C ALA A 50 -3.49 5.66 -28.81
N ASN A 51 -3.03 6.89 -29.04
CA ASN A 51 -2.06 7.20 -30.09
C ASN A 51 -0.68 6.63 -29.77
N ASN A 52 0.02 6.15 -30.79
CA ASN A 52 1.42 5.75 -30.78
C ASN A 52 2.19 6.62 -31.81
N TYR A 53 3.48 6.35 -31.97
CA TYR A 53 4.34 6.99 -32.95
C TYR A 53 3.72 7.07 -34.36
N HIS A 54 3.88 8.23 -35.01
CA HIS A 54 3.49 8.49 -36.41
C HIS A 54 2.00 8.25 -36.73
N GLY A 55 1.13 8.56 -35.77
CA GLY A 55 -0.32 8.40 -35.95
C GLY A 55 -0.78 6.94 -35.89
N GLY A 56 0.13 6.01 -35.58
CA GLY A 56 -0.22 4.64 -35.21
C GLY A 56 -1.03 4.59 -33.92
N LYS A 57 -1.58 3.42 -33.60
CA LYS A 57 -2.27 3.16 -32.34
C LYS A 57 -1.48 2.17 -31.50
N LEU A 58 -1.58 2.32 -30.19
CA LEU A 58 -1.12 1.31 -29.25
C LEU A 58 -2.02 0.06 -29.38
N PRO A 59 -1.48 -1.16 -29.17
CA PRO A 59 -2.32 -2.34 -29.13
C PRO A 59 -3.37 -2.19 -28.01
N ALA A 60 -4.58 -2.68 -28.25
CA ALA A 60 -5.58 -2.80 -27.20
C ALA A 60 -5.04 -3.69 -26.07
N GLY A 61 -5.41 -3.40 -24.82
CA GLY A 61 -4.96 -4.14 -23.65
C GLY A 61 -6.10 -4.80 -22.90
N LYS A 62 -5.94 -6.08 -22.57
CA LYS A 62 -6.82 -6.76 -21.60
C LYS A 62 -6.32 -6.49 -20.18
N ASN A 63 -7.21 -6.64 -19.18
CA ASN A 63 -6.85 -6.51 -17.78
C ASN A 63 -6.17 -5.18 -17.40
N ILE A 64 -6.50 -4.08 -18.08
CA ILE A 64 -6.03 -2.76 -17.66
C ILE A 64 -6.92 -2.26 -16.53
N TYR A 65 -6.32 -2.08 -15.35
CA TYR A 65 -7.05 -1.68 -14.16
C TYR A 65 -7.14 -0.16 -13.99
N ARG A 66 -8.29 0.30 -13.51
CA ARG A 66 -8.51 1.66 -13.04
C ARG A 66 -7.62 1.93 -11.84
N MET A 67 -6.81 2.99 -11.92
CA MET A 67 -6.03 3.46 -10.78
C MET A 67 -6.93 4.19 -9.79
N ARG A 68 -6.78 3.87 -8.51
CA ARG A 68 -7.34 4.65 -7.39
C ARG A 68 -6.35 5.67 -6.87
N TYR A 69 -6.85 6.74 -6.26
CA TYR A 69 -5.99 7.67 -5.55
C TYR A 69 -5.57 7.09 -4.19
N SER A 70 -4.31 7.27 -3.80
CA SER A 70 -3.74 6.77 -2.55
C SER A 70 -3.05 7.90 -1.80
N CYS A 71 -3.55 8.19 -0.59
CA CYS A 71 -2.93 9.18 0.29
C CYS A 71 -1.51 8.76 0.73
N GLU A 72 -1.21 7.46 0.78
CA GLU A 72 0.15 6.96 1.07
C GLU A 72 1.12 7.29 -0.08
N LEU A 73 0.67 7.17 -1.34
CA LEU A 73 1.50 7.52 -2.49
C LEU A 73 1.61 9.05 -2.66
N GLU A 74 0.58 9.80 -2.27
CA GLU A 74 0.68 11.27 -2.17
C GLU A 74 1.71 11.66 -1.10
N GLN A 75 1.69 11.03 0.07
CA GLN A 75 2.70 11.27 1.09
C GLN A 75 4.10 10.91 0.59
N ALA A 76 4.25 9.79 -0.12
CA ALA A 76 5.52 9.46 -0.75
C ALA A 76 5.98 10.52 -1.77
N ALA A 77 5.06 11.09 -2.56
CA ALA A 77 5.37 12.17 -3.49
C ALA A 77 5.78 13.48 -2.77
N ILE A 78 5.16 13.77 -1.62
CA ILE A 78 5.53 14.88 -0.73
C ILE A 78 6.94 14.67 -0.19
N ASP A 79 7.19 13.50 0.40
CA ASP A 79 8.46 13.14 1.03
C ASP A 79 9.62 13.19 0.02
N ALA A 80 9.39 12.67 -1.20
CA ALA A 80 10.34 12.70 -2.31
C ALA A 80 10.70 14.11 -2.78
N SER A 81 9.80 15.07 -2.61
CA SER A 81 10.03 16.46 -3.02
C SER A 81 10.99 17.20 -2.09
N GLN A 82 11.19 16.72 -0.85
CA GLN A 82 12.10 17.28 0.19
C GLN A 82 11.90 18.79 0.43
N THR A 83 12.77 19.41 1.24
CA THR A 83 12.76 20.87 1.50
C THR A 83 13.13 21.73 0.29
N PHE A 84 13.66 21.13 -0.80
CA PHE A 84 14.22 21.85 -1.96
C PHE A 84 13.43 21.70 -3.26
N CYS A 85 12.23 21.11 -3.22
CA CYS A 85 11.47 20.76 -4.42
C CYS A 85 12.32 19.99 -5.44
N SER A 86 12.82 18.82 -5.03
CA SER A 86 13.57 17.93 -5.89
C SER A 86 12.76 17.63 -7.16
N ALA A 87 13.41 17.72 -8.33
CA ALA A 87 12.86 17.28 -9.61
C ALA A 87 13.65 16.07 -10.13
N SER A 88 14.09 15.21 -9.20
CA SER A 88 14.89 14.02 -9.46
C SER A 88 14.17 12.78 -8.94
N LEU A 89 14.43 11.64 -9.58
CA LEU A 89 13.93 10.36 -9.13
C LEU A 89 14.50 10.00 -7.76
N GLU A 90 13.70 9.35 -6.90
CA GLU A 90 14.20 8.79 -5.63
C GLU A 90 15.18 7.64 -5.87
N GLU A 91 16.23 7.56 -5.05
CA GLU A 91 17.23 6.49 -5.12
C GLU A 91 17.46 5.88 -3.74
N PRO A 92 17.20 4.56 -3.53
CA PRO A 92 16.61 3.62 -4.48
C PRO A 92 15.10 3.86 -4.68
N GLN A 93 14.59 3.62 -5.89
CA GLN A 93 13.17 3.74 -6.18
C GLN A 93 12.34 2.69 -5.43
N LYS A 94 11.49 3.16 -4.51
CA LYS A 94 10.48 2.34 -3.82
C LYS A 94 9.18 2.24 -4.62
N TYR A 95 8.85 3.29 -5.35
CA TYR A 95 7.62 3.46 -6.12
C TYR A 95 7.97 3.84 -7.56
N GLY A 96 7.09 3.51 -8.51
CA GLY A 96 7.19 4.15 -9.82
C GLY A 96 6.97 5.65 -9.64
N GLN A 97 7.75 6.49 -10.32
CA GLN A 97 7.70 7.93 -10.10
C GLN A 97 7.72 8.65 -11.43
N ASN A 98 6.77 9.57 -11.64
CA ASN A 98 6.82 10.56 -12.69
C ASN A 98 6.97 11.96 -12.11
N ILE A 99 7.69 12.83 -12.81
CA ILE A 99 7.97 14.20 -12.40
C ILE A 99 7.80 15.11 -13.61
N GLN A 100 7.14 16.25 -13.42
CA GLN A 100 7.08 17.34 -14.38
C GLN A 100 7.51 18.63 -13.69
N ALA A 101 8.49 19.32 -14.26
CA ALA A 101 8.95 20.61 -13.78
C ALA A 101 8.63 21.72 -14.79
N TYR A 102 8.05 22.81 -14.31
CA TYR A 102 7.78 24.01 -15.09
C TYR A 102 8.63 25.15 -14.57
N VAL A 103 9.48 25.71 -15.43
CA VAL A 103 10.44 26.78 -15.09
C VAL A 103 10.18 28.08 -15.87
N THR A 104 9.35 28.03 -16.92
CA THR A 104 9.04 29.19 -17.74
C THR A 104 7.97 30.06 -17.06
N PRO A 105 8.21 31.36 -16.81
CA PRO A 105 7.29 32.22 -16.06
C PRO A 105 5.87 32.25 -16.63
N SER A 106 5.72 32.31 -17.95
CA SER A 106 4.39 32.32 -18.61
C SER A 106 3.63 31.00 -18.48
N ILE A 107 4.33 29.89 -18.23
CA ILE A 107 3.72 28.58 -17.96
C ILE A 107 3.39 28.46 -16.47
N ILE A 108 4.31 28.86 -15.59
CA ILE A 108 4.10 28.88 -14.14
C ILE A 108 2.87 29.70 -13.75
N ALA A 109 2.60 30.80 -14.47
CA ALA A 109 1.44 31.66 -14.26
C ALA A 109 0.09 31.04 -14.67
N ARG A 110 0.08 29.86 -15.31
CA ARG A 110 -1.17 29.21 -15.71
C ARG A 110 -1.96 28.68 -14.50
N PRO A 111 -3.29 28.52 -14.64
CA PRO A 111 -4.11 27.87 -13.63
C PRO A 111 -3.54 26.52 -13.22
N LYS A 112 -3.54 26.22 -11.91
CA LYS A 112 -2.98 24.98 -11.36
C LYS A 112 -3.59 23.73 -11.99
N ASN A 113 -4.91 23.70 -12.21
CA ASN A 113 -5.59 22.57 -12.85
C ASN A 113 -5.05 22.31 -14.28
N ASP A 114 -4.72 23.36 -15.04
CA ASP A 114 -4.14 23.22 -16.38
C ASP A 114 -2.76 22.59 -16.31
N LEU A 115 -1.95 22.97 -15.31
CA LEU A 115 -0.62 22.40 -15.09
C LEU A 115 -0.68 20.94 -14.63
N LEU A 116 -1.64 20.59 -13.77
CA LEU A 116 -1.86 19.21 -13.34
C LEU A 116 -2.29 18.32 -14.51
N GLU A 117 -3.20 18.80 -15.37
CA GLU A 117 -3.62 18.07 -16.56
C GLU A 117 -2.50 17.97 -17.60
N ASP A 118 -1.76 19.06 -17.83
CA ASP A 118 -0.61 19.06 -18.74
C ASP A 118 0.47 18.09 -18.27
N ALA A 119 0.81 18.04 -16.98
CA ALA A 119 1.85 17.14 -16.46
C ALA A 119 1.58 15.67 -16.82
N VAL A 120 0.35 15.20 -16.65
CA VAL A 120 -0.04 13.83 -17.01
C VAL A 120 0.03 13.61 -18.53
N LYS A 121 -0.33 14.62 -19.33
CA LYS A 121 -0.18 14.59 -20.80
C LYS A 121 1.28 14.56 -21.24
N GLN A 122 2.16 15.32 -20.58
CA GLN A 122 3.61 15.33 -20.85
C GLN A 122 4.22 13.95 -20.61
N TRP A 123 3.80 13.25 -19.56
CA TRP A 123 4.25 11.88 -19.27
C TRP A 123 3.80 10.85 -20.32
N TYR A 124 2.75 11.16 -21.09
CA TYR A 124 2.32 10.32 -22.21
C TYR A 124 3.16 10.56 -23.47
N LEU A 125 3.63 11.79 -23.71
CA LEU A 125 4.28 12.19 -24.97
C LEU A 125 5.47 11.33 -25.43
N PRO A 126 6.31 10.72 -24.57
CA PRO A 126 7.39 9.86 -25.05
C PRO A 126 6.92 8.73 -25.95
N VAL A 127 5.72 8.17 -25.74
CA VAL A 127 5.17 7.13 -26.62
C VAL A 127 4.78 7.67 -27.99
N ILE A 128 4.39 8.93 -28.09
CA ILE A 128 4.11 9.60 -29.36
C ILE A 128 5.40 9.90 -30.12
N TYR A 129 6.46 10.26 -29.40
CA TYR A 129 7.70 10.69 -30.02
C TYR A 129 8.66 9.54 -30.36
N TYR A 130 8.81 8.55 -29.49
CA TYR A 130 9.72 7.42 -29.69
C TYR A 130 8.99 6.16 -30.18
N GLY A 131 7.76 5.97 -29.72
CA GLY A 131 6.93 4.82 -30.03
C GLY A 131 7.16 3.64 -29.11
N GLN A 132 6.08 3.02 -28.65
CA GLN A 132 6.16 1.64 -28.20
C GLN A 132 6.19 0.73 -29.42
N ARG A 133 7.35 0.15 -29.69
CA ARG A 133 7.66 -0.63 -30.90
C ARG A 133 7.82 -2.12 -30.64
N ASP A 134 7.94 -2.53 -29.37
CA ASP A 134 8.06 -3.94 -29.03
C ASP A 134 6.75 -4.66 -29.29
N ALA A 135 6.80 -5.76 -30.05
CA ALA A 135 5.61 -6.50 -30.47
C ALA A 135 4.86 -7.15 -29.29
N ALA A 136 5.55 -7.42 -28.18
CA ALA A 136 4.97 -7.93 -26.95
C ALA A 136 4.65 -6.82 -25.94
N ASN A 137 4.75 -5.54 -26.36
CA ASN A 137 4.53 -4.37 -25.52
C ASN A 137 5.46 -4.33 -24.28
N LYS A 138 6.71 -4.78 -24.42
CA LYS A 138 7.70 -4.74 -23.34
C LYS A 138 8.31 -3.35 -23.16
N PHE A 139 8.66 -3.02 -21.92
CA PHE A 139 9.43 -1.83 -21.57
C PHE A 139 10.91 -2.06 -21.85
N THR A 140 11.31 -1.92 -23.10
CA THR A 140 12.69 -2.12 -23.57
C THR A 140 13.42 -0.80 -23.85
N ASP A 141 12.68 0.30 -23.98
CA ASP A 141 13.21 1.63 -24.26
C ASP A 141 13.05 2.53 -23.03
N PRO A 142 14.13 2.88 -22.32
CA PRO A 142 14.04 3.69 -21.10
C PRO A 142 13.51 5.11 -21.36
N ARG A 143 13.52 5.59 -22.61
CA ARG A 143 12.90 6.89 -22.96
C ARG A 143 11.38 6.87 -22.77
N LEU A 144 10.77 5.70 -22.74
CA LEU A 144 9.33 5.51 -22.49
C LEU A 144 8.99 5.44 -21.01
N TYR A 145 9.93 5.66 -20.09
CA TYR A 145 9.77 5.45 -18.65
C TYR A 145 8.49 6.10 -18.08
N THR A 146 8.24 7.38 -18.38
CA THR A 146 7.06 8.08 -17.84
C THR A 146 5.75 7.54 -18.40
N PHE A 147 5.73 7.15 -19.68
CA PHE A 147 4.61 6.46 -20.30
C PHE A 147 4.41 5.06 -19.69
N ALA A 148 5.49 4.33 -19.46
CA ALA A 148 5.44 2.99 -18.89
C ALA A 148 4.78 3.02 -17.51
N ASN A 149 5.14 3.98 -16.65
CA ASN A 149 4.49 4.15 -15.34
C ASN A 149 2.97 4.41 -15.46
N LEU A 150 2.54 5.24 -16.42
CA LEU A 150 1.12 5.51 -16.70
C LEU A 150 0.35 4.27 -17.18
N ALA A 151 0.97 3.51 -18.08
CA ALA A 151 0.34 2.43 -18.82
C ALA A 151 0.46 1.06 -18.13
N TYR A 152 1.37 0.90 -17.17
CA TYR A 152 1.65 -0.40 -16.54
C TYR A 152 0.39 -0.99 -15.91
N ASP A 153 -0.02 -2.18 -16.34
CA ASP A 153 -1.27 -2.81 -15.92
C ASP A 153 -1.29 -3.14 -14.42
N LYS A 154 -0.14 -3.50 -13.85
CA LYS A 154 0.03 -3.78 -12.41
C LYS A 154 -0.02 -2.52 -11.53
N ASN A 155 0.13 -1.32 -12.11
CA ASN A 155 -0.09 -0.09 -11.38
C ASN A 155 -1.61 0.17 -11.23
N THR A 156 -2.07 0.10 -9.99
CA THR A 156 -3.51 0.13 -9.61
C THR A 156 -3.81 1.25 -8.62
N ALA A 157 -2.79 1.97 -8.18
CA ALA A 157 -2.92 3.17 -7.38
C ALA A 157 -1.89 4.23 -7.78
N LEU A 158 -2.28 5.49 -7.62
CA LEU A 158 -1.40 6.65 -7.76
C LEU A 158 -1.62 7.63 -6.61
N GLY A 159 -0.64 8.46 -6.32
CA GLY A 159 -0.78 9.63 -5.46
C GLY A 159 0.23 10.67 -5.86
N CYS A 160 -0.14 11.95 -5.80
CA CYS A 160 0.66 13.00 -6.40
C CYS A 160 0.88 14.16 -5.45
N HIS A 161 1.88 14.98 -5.75
CA HIS A 161 2.19 16.20 -5.06
C HIS A 161 2.40 17.34 -6.05
N TYR A 162 2.03 18.55 -5.63
CA TYR A 162 2.25 19.80 -6.34
C TYR A 162 3.06 20.71 -5.43
N ALA A 163 4.18 21.21 -5.91
CA ALA A 163 5.02 22.15 -5.16
C ALA A 163 5.25 23.42 -5.97
N LYS A 164 5.03 24.58 -5.34
CA LYS A 164 5.54 25.88 -5.81
C LYS A 164 6.83 26.19 -5.08
N CYS A 165 7.90 26.40 -5.83
CA CYS A 165 9.25 26.39 -5.32
C CYS A 165 9.90 27.75 -5.55
N GLN A 166 10.59 28.26 -4.52
CA GLN A 166 11.27 29.55 -4.56
C GLN A 166 12.79 29.32 -4.63
N GLY A 167 13.47 29.95 -5.59
CA GLY A 167 14.93 29.93 -5.76
C GLY A 167 15.50 28.67 -6.43
N PRO A 168 15.34 28.46 -7.76
CA PRO A 168 14.66 29.28 -8.76
C PRO A 168 13.14 29.07 -8.77
N ASP A 169 12.37 30.06 -9.28
CA ASP A 169 10.91 29.95 -9.39
C ASP A 169 10.51 28.82 -10.35
N ARG A 170 9.85 27.80 -9.80
CA ARG A 170 9.40 26.64 -10.56
C ARG A 170 8.20 25.96 -9.90
N ILE A 171 7.43 25.25 -10.71
CA ILE A 171 6.41 24.31 -10.24
C ILE A 171 6.90 22.90 -10.50
N VAL A 172 6.84 22.04 -9.49
CA VAL A 172 7.11 20.60 -9.62
C VAL A 172 5.84 19.83 -9.31
N ILE A 173 5.43 18.98 -10.24
CA ILE A 173 4.34 18.02 -10.06
C ILE A 173 4.96 16.63 -10.12
N SER A 174 4.78 15.84 -9.07
CA SER A 174 5.25 14.45 -9.04
C SER A 174 4.09 13.52 -8.72
N CYS A 175 4.01 12.38 -9.40
CA CYS A 175 3.10 11.30 -9.08
C CYS A 175 3.88 10.01 -8.81
N MET A 176 3.51 9.34 -7.72
CA MET A 176 3.99 8.02 -7.35
C MET A 176 2.97 6.96 -7.74
N TYR A 177 3.45 5.79 -8.14
CA TYR A 177 2.68 4.62 -8.52
C TYR A 177 3.10 3.43 -7.64
N ASN A 178 2.15 2.55 -7.32
CA ASN A 178 2.39 1.48 -6.35
C ASN A 178 3.44 0.43 -6.76
N ASN A 179 3.92 0.43 -8.01
CA ASN A 179 5.04 -0.41 -8.45
C ASN A 179 6.02 0.39 -9.32
N VAL A 180 7.30 0.03 -9.21
CA VAL A 180 8.32 0.34 -10.21
C VAL A 180 8.14 -0.59 -11.41
N VAL A 181 8.25 -0.07 -12.63
CA VAL A 181 8.19 -0.89 -13.86
C VAL A 181 9.56 -1.52 -14.09
N PRO A 182 9.71 -2.85 -14.01
CA PRO A 182 10.99 -3.50 -14.26
C PRO A 182 11.40 -3.39 -15.74
N ASP A 183 12.70 -3.36 -15.99
CA ASP A 183 13.24 -3.48 -17.35
C ASP A 183 12.72 -4.75 -18.04
N ASN A 184 12.36 -4.62 -19.31
CA ASN A 184 11.79 -5.68 -20.15
C ASN A 184 10.44 -6.25 -19.67
N ALA A 185 9.80 -5.66 -18.66
CA ALA A 185 8.46 -6.05 -18.26
C ALA A 185 7.46 -5.74 -19.39
N VAL A 186 6.48 -6.63 -19.60
CA VAL A 186 5.32 -6.32 -20.43
C VAL A 186 4.54 -5.20 -19.75
N ILE A 187 4.36 -4.06 -20.41
CA ILE A 187 3.67 -2.89 -19.84
C ILE A 187 2.20 -3.24 -19.59
N TYR A 188 1.56 -3.87 -20.56
CA TYR A 188 0.25 -4.50 -20.41
C TYR A 188 0.11 -5.60 -21.46
N GLU A 189 -0.67 -6.63 -21.16
CA GLU A 189 -0.91 -7.72 -22.11
C GLU A 189 -1.81 -7.24 -23.26
N PRO A 190 -1.38 -7.35 -24.53
CA PRO A 190 -2.25 -7.11 -25.66
C PRO A 190 -3.48 -8.01 -25.62
N GLY A 191 -4.66 -7.43 -25.87
CA GLY A 191 -5.93 -8.14 -25.83
C GLY A 191 -7.13 -7.20 -25.88
N THR A 192 -8.33 -7.76 -25.81
CA THR A 192 -9.55 -6.97 -25.82
C THR A 192 -9.77 -6.32 -24.46
N ALA A 193 -10.15 -5.05 -24.45
CA ALA A 193 -10.61 -4.37 -23.23
C ALA A 193 -11.77 -5.15 -22.59
N CYS A 194 -11.95 -5.00 -21.28
CA CYS A 194 -13.09 -5.62 -20.63
C CYS A 194 -14.40 -5.05 -21.19
N VAL A 195 -15.39 -5.92 -21.36
CA VAL A 195 -16.77 -5.58 -21.73
C VAL A 195 -17.74 -6.02 -20.62
N LYS A 196 -17.36 -7.07 -19.87
CA LYS A 196 -18.08 -7.60 -18.70
C LYS A 196 -17.10 -7.95 -17.59
N ASP A 197 -17.61 -8.08 -16.37
CA ASP A 197 -16.81 -8.36 -15.17
C ASP A 197 -15.91 -9.60 -15.32
N ALA A 198 -16.40 -10.64 -16.00
CA ALA A 198 -15.66 -11.88 -16.24
C ALA A 198 -14.39 -11.70 -17.11
N ASP A 199 -14.27 -10.58 -17.84
CA ASP A 199 -13.09 -10.27 -18.65
C ASP A 199 -11.93 -9.73 -17.79
N CYS A 200 -12.20 -9.37 -16.53
CA CYS A 200 -11.23 -8.85 -15.57
C CYS A 200 -10.68 -9.98 -14.69
N THR A 201 -9.62 -10.63 -15.17
CA THR A 201 -9.14 -11.91 -14.63
C THR A 201 -7.97 -11.76 -13.66
N THR A 202 -7.32 -10.60 -13.56
CA THR A 202 -6.11 -10.44 -12.73
C THR A 202 -6.43 -10.41 -11.23
N TYR A 203 -7.50 -9.72 -10.83
CA TYR A 203 -7.95 -9.64 -9.44
C TYR A 203 -9.36 -10.25 -9.31
N PRO A 204 -9.59 -11.21 -8.39
CA PRO A 204 -10.90 -11.81 -8.17
C PRO A 204 -11.97 -10.76 -7.88
N GLN A 205 -13.22 -11.03 -8.30
CA GLN A 205 -14.38 -10.15 -8.10
C GLN A 205 -14.23 -8.74 -8.70
N SER A 206 -13.32 -8.57 -9.65
CA SER A 206 -13.21 -7.32 -10.39
C SER A 206 -14.41 -7.11 -11.29
N THR A 207 -14.83 -5.86 -11.37
CA THR A 207 -15.90 -5.44 -12.28
C THR A 207 -15.29 -4.74 -13.47
N CYS A 208 -16.03 -4.70 -14.57
CA CYS A 208 -15.67 -3.92 -15.74
C CYS A 208 -16.52 -2.65 -15.80
N LYS A 209 -15.88 -1.49 -15.90
CA LYS A 209 -16.58 -0.23 -16.15
C LYS A 209 -15.80 0.64 -17.12
N ASP A 210 -16.47 1.08 -18.18
CA ASP A 210 -15.91 1.93 -19.22
C ASP A 210 -14.58 1.38 -19.76
N SER A 211 -14.54 0.09 -20.10
CA SER A 211 -13.36 -0.62 -20.63
C SER A 211 -12.16 -0.73 -19.69
N LEU A 212 -12.32 -0.38 -18.41
CA LEU A 212 -11.31 -0.59 -17.38
C LEU A 212 -11.79 -1.58 -16.34
N CYS A 213 -10.89 -2.46 -15.94
CA CYS A 213 -11.13 -3.34 -14.81
C CYS A 213 -11.03 -2.55 -13.51
N ILE A 214 -11.95 -2.79 -12.59
CA ILE A 214 -11.98 -2.15 -11.28
C ILE A 214 -11.73 -3.25 -10.26
N ILE A 215 -10.61 -3.14 -9.56
CA ILE A 215 -10.36 -3.99 -8.40
C ILE A 215 -11.51 -3.74 -7.44
N PRO A 216 -12.17 -4.79 -6.92
CA PRO A 216 -13.14 -4.61 -5.86
C PRO A 216 -12.36 -4.00 -4.71
N THR A 217 -12.60 -2.73 -4.49
CA THR A 217 -12.20 -2.10 -3.25
C THR A 217 -12.72 -3.00 -2.13
N PRO A 218 -11.98 -3.19 -1.04
CA PRO A 218 -12.62 -3.47 0.23
C PRO A 218 -13.47 -2.23 0.58
N HIS A 219 -14.63 -2.08 -0.09
CA HIS A 219 -15.53 -0.92 -0.19
C HIS A 219 -14.92 0.45 -0.60
N PRO A 220 -15.50 1.21 -1.57
CA PRO A 220 -15.29 2.64 -1.75
C PRO A 220 -16.52 3.46 -1.26
N PRO A 221 -16.43 4.81 -1.19
CA PRO A 221 -17.27 5.62 -0.30
C PRO A 221 -18.57 6.18 -0.92
N ASN A 222 -19.57 6.41 -0.04
CA ASN A 222 -20.73 7.38 -0.03
C ASN A 222 -22.16 6.82 -0.23
N PRO A 223 -23.27 7.41 0.32
CA PRO A 223 -23.53 8.36 1.46
C PRO A 223 -24.73 7.87 2.37
N PRO A 224 -25.55 8.74 3.03
CA PRO A 224 -25.34 9.43 4.31
C PRO A 224 -25.65 8.52 5.52
N ASN A 225 -24.74 7.62 5.88
CA ASN A 225 -24.69 7.00 7.19
C ASN A 225 -23.23 6.56 7.39
N PRO A 226 -22.60 6.84 8.54
CA PRO A 226 -21.26 6.31 8.79
C PRO A 226 -21.32 4.78 8.62
N PRO A 227 -20.38 4.17 7.88
CA PRO A 227 -20.33 2.71 7.79
C PRO A 227 -20.19 2.13 9.20
N PRO A 228 -20.68 0.89 9.43
CA PRO A 228 -20.41 0.21 10.68
C PRO A 228 -18.90 0.21 10.93
N ALA A 229 -18.47 0.67 12.11
CA ALA A 229 -17.06 0.69 12.49
C ALA A 229 -16.43 -0.70 12.28
N MET A 230 -15.18 -0.79 11.81
CA MET A 230 -14.51 -2.10 11.63
C MET A 230 -14.46 -2.91 12.93
N SER A 231 -14.42 -2.21 14.07
CA SER A 231 -14.56 -2.75 15.42
C SER A 231 -15.20 -1.64 16.28
N PRO A 232 -16.01 -1.99 17.30
CA PRO A 232 -16.68 -1.00 18.15
C PRO A 232 -15.72 -0.20 19.05
N ASN A 233 -14.44 -0.57 19.11
CA ASN A 233 -13.46 0.06 19.98
C ASN A 233 -13.00 1.42 19.45
N ALA A 234 -13.09 2.47 20.26
CA ALA A 234 -12.74 3.83 19.87
C ALA A 234 -11.24 4.16 19.97
N GLU A 235 -10.44 3.34 20.66
CA GLU A 235 -9.02 3.62 20.90
C GLU A 235 -8.13 3.27 19.68
N MET A 236 -8.60 2.33 18.86
CA MET A 236 -8.01 2.04 17.56
C MET A 236 -8.88 2.67 16.46
N THR A 237 -8.28 3.40 15.53
CA THR A 237 -9.02 3.99 14.39
C THR A 237 -9.12 2.99 13.24
N ASP A 238 -10.19 3.08 12.43
CA ASP A 238 -10.32 2.25 11.22
C ASP A 238 -9.17 2.47 10.22
N ALA A 239 -8.58 3.68 10.19
CA ALA A 239 -7.39 3.95 9.39
C ALA A 239 -6.21 3.09 9.83
N ALA A 240 -5.94 3.04 11.14
CA ALA A 240 -4.84 2.26 11.68
C ALA A 240 -5.10 0.74 11.60
N ARG A 241 -6.36 0.28 11.72
CA ARG A 241 -6.76 -1.11 11.44
C ARG A 241 -6.46 -1.51 9.99
N LYS A 242 -6.86 -0.66 9.03
CA LYS A 242 -6.58 -0.86 7.61
C LYS A 242 -5.08 -0.85 7.33
N LYS A 243 -4.34 0.07 7.96
CA LYS A 243 -2.88 0.18 7.82
C LYS A 243 -2.18 -1.09 8.28
N VAL A 244 -2.44 -1.54 9.51
CA VAL A 244 -1.77 -2.72 10.07
C VAL A 244 -2.11 -3.98 9.28
N LEU A 245 -3.38 -4.16 8.88
CA LEU A 245 -3.82 -5.29 8.06
C LEU A 245 -3.15 -5.28 6.67
N GLY A 246 -3.15 -4.13 6.00
CA GLY A 246 -2.54 -3.95 4.68
C GLY A 246 -1.03 -4.22 4.71
N MET A 247 -0.33 -3.69 5.72
CA MET A 247 1.10 -3.90 5.88
C MET A 247 1.47 -5.37 6.13
N HIS A 248 0.64 -6.13 6.86
CA HIS A 248 0.83 -7.56 7.07
C HIS A 248 0.61 -8.35 5.78
N ASN A 249 -0.52 -8.14 5.10
CA ASN A 249 -0.83 -8.88 3.87
C ASN A 249 0.15 -8.59 2.73
N TRP A 250 0.59 -7.33 2.56
CA TRP A 250 1.64 -6.99 1.59
C TRP A 250 2.96 -7.72 1.89
N ARG A 251 3.38 -7.77 3.16
CA ARG A 251 4.59 -8.48 3.60
C ARG A 251 4.51 -9.99 3.39
N ARG A 252 3.35 -10.58 3.72
CA ARG A 252 3.05 -12.00 3.46
C ARG A 252 3.11 -12.32 1.97
N SER A 253 2.57 -11.43 1.13
CA SER A 253 2.68 -11.53 -0.32
C SER A 253 4.15 -11.50 -0.77
N GLN A 254 4.95 -10.54 -0.29
CA GLN A 254 6.37 -10.44 -0.68
C GLN A 254 7.17 -11.70 -0.32
N VAL A 255 6.96 -12.28 0.87
CA VAL A 255 7.66 -13.51 1.25
C VAL A 255 7.15 -14.72 0.46
N ALA A 256 5.85 -14.82 0.21
CA ALA A 256 5.27 -15.91 -0.58
C ALA A 256 5.76 -15.92 -2.03
N LEU A 257 5.99 -14.73 -2.61
CA LEU A 257 6.55 -14.54 -3.94
C LEU A 257 8.08 -14.67 -4.01
N GLY A 258 8.75 -14.86 -2.87
CA GLY A 258 10.21 -15.02 -2.81
C GLY A 258 11.00 -13.71 -2.97
N ASN A 259 10.39 -12.56 -2.64
CA ASN A 259 11.00 -11.23 -2.79
C ASN A 259 11.70 -10.72 -1.51
N VAL A 260 11.74 -11.52 -0.44
CA VAL A 260 12.28 -11.10 0.86
C VAL A 260 13.63 -11.75 1.10
N GLN A 261 14.68 -10.96 1.29
CA GLN A 261 16.02 -11.47 1.59
C GLN A 261 16.02 -12.27 2.90
N ASN A 262 16.69 -13.43 2.91
CA ASN A 262 16.77 -14.27 4.11
C ASN A 262 18.06 -13.96 4.90
N GLY A 263 17.99 -13.13 5.93
CA GLY A 263 19.18 -12.69 6.66
C GLY A 263 20.09 -11.84 5.80
N LYS A 264 21.39 -11.96 6.03
CA LYS A 264 22.45 -11.35 5.21
C LYS A 264 22.93 -12.27 4.08
N ASN A 265 22.16 -13.31 3.76
CA ASN A 265 22.52 -14.25 2.71
C ASN A 265 22.28 -13.64 1.32
N ALA A 266 22.94 -14.20 0.30
CA ALA A 266 22.74 -13.81 -1.10
C ALA A 266 21.41 -14.32 -1.71
N TYR A 267 20.59 -15.05 -0.94
CA TYR A 267 19.35 -15.64 -1.39
C TYR A 267 18.16 -15.13 -0.59
N ASN A 268 16.98 -15.13 -1.24
CA ASN A 268 15.71 -14.79 -0.62
C ASN A 268 15.11 -15.98 0.12
N CYS A 269 14.17 -15.68 1.01
CA CYS A 269 13.19 -16.63 1.52
C CYS A 269 12.53 -17.37 0.33
N PRO A 270 12.40 -18.70 0.37
CA PRO A 270 11.79 -19.45 -0.72
C PRO A 270 10.31 -19.06 -0.87
N THR A 271 9.75 -19.27 -2.06
CA THR A 271 8.32 -19.07 -2.33
C THR A 271 7.45 -19.99 -1.47
N ALA A 272 6.20 -19.57 -1.21
CA ALA A 272 5.28 -20.28 -0.33
C ALA A 272 4.07 -20.88 -1.09
N THR A 273 3.77 -22.15 -0.80
CA THR A 273 2.62 -22.87 -1.39
C THR A 273 1.30 -22.57 -0.70
N ASP A 274 1.33 -22.14 0.57
CA ASP A 274 0.18 -22.15 1.49
C ASP A 274 -0.01 -20.85 2.28
N MET A 275 0.56 -19.72 1.83
CA MET A 275 0.50 -18.47 2.57
C MET A 275 -0.91 -17.85 2.52
N TYR A 276 -1.65 -17.89 3.62
CA TYR A 276 -2.99 -17.29 3.66
C TYR A 276 -2.97 -15.76 3.74
N LYS A 277 -3.96 -15.11 3.14
CA LYS A 277 -4.33 -13.73 3.44
C LYS A 277 -4.95 -13.68 4.83
N ILE A 278 -4.61 -12.64 5.59
CA ILE A 278 -5.13 -12.39 6.93
C ILE A 278 -6.32 -11.45 6.86
N GLU A 279 -7.30 -11.67 7.74
CA GLU A 279 -8.42 -10.77 8.01
C GLU A 279 -8.32 -10.12 9.38
N TYR A 280 -8.94 -8.95 9.53
CA TYR A 280 -9.01 -8.28 10.81
C TYR A 280 -10.06 -8.94 11.72
N ASP A 281 -9.77 -9.04 13.01
CA ASP A 281 -10.63 -9.67 14.01
C ASP A 281 -10.76 -8.78 15.25
N CYS A 282 -12.00 -8.43 15.59
CA CYS A 282 -12.31 -7.48 16.66
C CYS A 282 -12.03 -8.06 18.05
N ASP A 283 -12.20 -9.37 18.23
CA ASP A 283 -11.98 -10.02 19.52
C ASP A 283 -10.48 -10.10 19.81
N LEU A 284 -9.66 -10.33 18.78
CA LEU A 284 -8.21 -10.21 18.88
C LEU A 284 -7.76 -8.77 19.18
N GLU A 285 -8.41 -7.77 18.60
CA GLU A 285 -8.12 -6.36 18.94
C GLU A 285 -8.47 -6.06 20.40
N ASN A 286 -9.65 -6.48 20.86
CA ASN A 286 -10.09 -6.23 22.24
C ASN A 286 -9.17 -6.91 23.26
N SER A 287 -8.74 -8.14 22.99
CA SER A 287 -7.78 -8.83 23.85
C SER A 287 -6.38 -8.20 23.80
N ALA A 288 -5.92 -7.77 22.62
CA ALA A 288 -4.69 -7.01 22.47
C ALA A 288 -4.74 -5.69 23.26
N LEU A 289 -5.88 -4.97 23.22
CA LEU A 289 -6.03 -3.72 23.95
C LEU A 289 -6.06 -3.92 25.45
N ALA A 290 -6.82 -4.92 25.93
CA ALA A 290 -6.88 -5.25 27.35
C ALA A 290 -5.48 -5.54 27.91
N TYR A 291 -4.59 -6.13 27.10
CA TYR A 291 -3.19 -6.33 27.47
C TYR A 291 -2.35 -5.05 27.34
N ALA A 292 -2.47 -4.31 26.23
CA ALA A 292 -1.70 -3.09 25.99
C ALA A 292 -1.91 -2.03 27.10
N LYS A 293 -3.13 -1.91 27.63
CA LYS A 293 -3.46 -1.02 28.75
C LYS A 293 -2.76 -1.34 30.07
N GLN A 294 -2.26 -2.56 30.23
CA GLN A 294 -1.48 -2.92 31.42
C GLN A 294 -0.09 -2.28 31.41
N CYS A 295 0.36 -1.77 30.26
CA CYS A 295 1.64 -1.07 30.12
C CYS A 295 2.84 -1.85 30.68
N SER A 296 2.83 -3.17 30.50
CA SER A 296 3.96 -4.05 30.86
C SER A 296 5.20 -3.83 29.99
N LEU A 297 5.01 -3.28 28.79
CA LEU A 297 6.03 -3.05 27.75
C LEU A 297 6.80 -4.30 27.32
N VAL A 298 6.24 -5.49 27.59
CA VAL A 298 6.78 -6.81 27.25
C VAL A 298 5.64 -7.72 26.77
N GLY A 299 5.97 -8.86 26.16
CA GLY A 299 4.97 -9.83 25.70
C GLY A 299 4.21 -10.48 26.86
N SER A 300 2.94 -10.80 26.63
CA SER A 300 2.12 -11.60 27.54
C SER A 300 2.59 -13.05 27.55
N ALA A 301 2.45 -13.70 28.71
CA ALA A 301 2.74 -15.12 28.86
C ALA A 301 1.86 -15.95 27.92
N GLU A 302 2.44 -16.91 27.18
CA GLU A 302 1.72 -17.71 26.18
C GLU A 302 0.45 -18.38 26.75
N GLY A 303 0.49 -18.83 28.01
CA GLY A 303 -0.64 -19.46 28.69
C GLY A 303 -1.85 -18.57 28.95
N THR A 304 -1.72 -17.23 28.85
CA THR A 304 -2.83 -16.29 29.04
C THR A 304 -3.56 -15.95 27.74
N ARG A 305 -3.13 -16.52 26.62
CA ARG A 305 -3.68 -16.27 25.28
C ARG A 305 -3.73 -17.56 24.45
N PRO A 306 -4.49 -18.59 24.90
CA PRO A 306 -4.48 -19.90 24.30
C PRO A 306 -4.89 -19.86 22.82
N GLY A 307 -4.02 -20.38 21.95
CA GLY A 307 -4.24 -20.42 20.50
C GLY A 307 -3.98 -19.09 19.77
N GLU A 308 -3.50 -18.07 20.48
CA GLU A 308 -3.16 -16.76 19.91
C GLU A 308 -1.65 -16.51 19.92
N GLY A 309 -1.12 -16.12 18.77
CA GLY A 309 0.21 -15.53 18.66
C GLY A 309 0.21 -14.09 19.15
N GLU A 310 1.40 -13.54 19.42
CA GLU A 310 1.53 -12.14 19.83
C GLU A 310 2.85 -11.56 19.35
N ASN A 311 2.78 -10.33 18.84
CA ASN A 311 3.93 -9.46 18.68
C ASN A 311 3.68 -8.18 19.49
N VAL A 312 4.74 -7.70 20.15
CA VAL A 312 4.70 -6.44 20.90
C VAL A 312 5.82 -5.50 20.47
N HIS A 313 5.56 -4.20 20.53
CA HIS A 313 6.55 -3.17 20.25
C HIS A 313 6.39 -2.03 21.26
N LYS A 314 7.51 -1.62 21.85
CA LYS A 314 7.61 -0.40 22.66
C LYS A 314 8.48 0.61 21.92
N GLY A 315 8.07 1.87 21.94
CA GLY A 315 8.84 2.97 21.37
C GLY A 315 8.45 4.30 21.99
N ALA A 316 9.03 5.39 21.50
CA ALA A 316 8.69 6.73 21.96
C ALA A 316 7.17 7.01 21.89
N LEU A 317 6.69 7.91 22.73
CA LEU A 317 5.29 8.35 22.72
C LEU A 317 4.91 8.94 21.34
N VAL A 318 3.88 8.38 20.73
CA VAL A 318 3.29 8.80 19.46
C VAL A 318 1.79 8.85 19.65
N THR A 319 1.19 10.01 19.35
CA THR A 319 -0.26 10.22 19.53
C THR A 319 -1.09 9.69 18.38
N ASP A 320 -0.47 9.41 17.23
CA ASP A 320 -1.12 8.82 16.05
C ASP A 320 -1.04 7.29 16.07
N PRO A 321 -2.17 6.58 16.20
CA PRO A 321 -2.20 5.12 16.17
C PRO A 321 -1.73 4.54 14.82
N GLU A 322 -1.86 5.25 13.70
CA GLU A 322 -1.40 4.77 12.39
C GLU A 322 0.14 4.73 12.34
N ALA A 323 0.80 5.82 12.76
CA ALA A 323 2.25 5.88 12.90
C ALA A 323 2.79 4.84 13.90
N ALA A 324 2.09 4.62 15.01
CA ALA A 324 2.47 3.62 16.01
C ALA A 324 2.47 2.20 15.43
N VAL A 325 1.37 1.78 14.78
CA VAL A 325 1.31 0.43 14.16
C VAL A 325 2.29 0.29 12.99
N GLN A 326 2.51 1.34 12.20
CA GLN A 326 3.48 1.31 11.12
C GLN A 326 4.89 1.03 11.65
N THR A 327 5.29 1.74 12.72
CA THR A 327 6.60 1.57 13.36
C THR A 327 6.77 0.16 13.92
N ALA A 328 5.75 -0.33 14.64
CA ALA A 328 5.76 -1.68 15.21
C ALA A 328 5.94 -2.76 14.14
N VAL A 329 5.16 -2.68 13.05
CA VAL A 329 5.21 -3.65 11.95
C VAL A 329 6.56 -3.60 11.21
N GLN A 330 7.14 -2.42 11.02
CA GLN A 330 8.47 -2.28 10.43
C GLN A 330 9.55 -2.90 11.32
N ALA A 331 9.50 -2.65 12.64
CA ALA A 331 10.43 -3.22 13.61
C ALA A 331 10.38 -4.75 13.59
N TRP A 332 9.20 -5.35 13.73
CA TRP A 332 9.04 -6.81 13.69
C TRP A 332 9.52 -7.43 12.38
N TRP A 333 9.17 -6.82 11.24
CA TRP A 333 9.55 -7.36 9.94
C TRP A 333 11.07 -7.28 9.71
N SER A 334 11.72 -6.20 10.16
CA SER A 334 13.16 -5.98 9.97
C SER A 334 14.05 -7.02 10.65
N GLN A 335 13.51 -7.80 11.60
CA GLN A 335 14.28 -8.85 12.28
C GLN A 335 14.87 -9.88 11.30
N ILE A 336 14.19 -10.16 10.18
CA ILE A 336 14.69 -11.10 9.17
C ILE A 336 16.02 -10.67 8.56
N SER A 337 16.27 -9.36 8.45
CA SER A 337 17.52 -8.82 7.92
C SER A 337 18.67 -8.93 8.91
N GLN A 338 18.36 -9.00 10.21
CA GLN A 338 19.36 -9.20 11.26
C GLN A 338 19.76 -10.67 11.37
N ASN A 339 18.76 -11.56 11.38
CA ASN A 339 18.95 -12.99 11.49
C ASN A 339 18.01 -13.74 10.54
N GLY A 340 18.61 -14.52 9.65
CA GLY A 340 17.87 -15.36 8.71
C GLY A 340 17.25 -16.61 9.33
N LEU A 341 16.45 -17.30 8.52
CA LEU A 341 15.80 -18.57 8.76
C LEU A 341 16.54 -19.72 8.08
N ASN A 342 16.36 -20.94 8.58
CA ASN A 342 16.89 -22.14 7.91
C ASN A 342 16.17 -22.40 6.57
N ALA A 343 16.84 -23.06 5.63
CA ALA A 343 16.34 -23.32 4.26
C ALA A 343 15.07 -24.20 4.18
N GLN A 344 14.63 -24.78 5.29
CA GLN A 344 13.37 -25.54 5.37
C GLN A 344 12.19 -24.66 5.80
N MET A 345 12.43 -23.41 6.22
CA MET A 345 11.42 -22.53 6.82
C MET A 345 10.74 -23.16 8.04
N LYS A 346 11.50 -23.96 8.81
CA LYS A 346 11.01 -24.66 10.01
C LYS A 346 11.29 -23.85 11.25
N PHE A 347 10.31 -23.69 12.14
CA PHE A 347 10.53 -23.05 13.43
C PHE A 347 11.09 -24.08 14.43
N THR A 348 12.40 -24.04 14.68
CA THR A 348 13.09 -25.02 15.52
C THR A 348 13.30 -24.50 16.94
N ALA A 349 13.56 -25.40 17.90
CA ALA A 349 13.95 -24.99 19.26
C ALA A 349 15.20 -24.09 19.23
N PHE A 350 16.19 -24.44 18.40
CA PHE A 350 17.34 -23.58 18.16
C PHE A 350 16.95 -22.17 17.68
N LEU A 351 16.01 -22.06 16.74
CA LEU A 351 15.55 -20.75 16.28
C LEU A 351 14.81 -19.99 17.39
N LYS A 352 13.99 -20.66 18.20
CA LYS A 352 13.27 -20.06 19.33
C LYS A 352 14.22 -19.44 20.36
N ASP A 353 15.30 -20.15 20.69
CA ASP A 353 16.21 -19.78 21.79
C ASP A 353 17.42 -18.97 21.31
N LYS A 354 17.56 -18.75 20.00
CA LYS A 354 18.69 -18.00 19.43
C LYS A 354 18.61 -16.51 19.84
N PRO A 355 19.73 -15.88 20.22
CA PRO A 355 19.78 -14.41 20.40
C PRO A 355 19.32 -13.68 19.14
N ASP A 356 18.49 -12.65 19.32
CA ASP A 356 17.91 -11.84 18.25
C ASP A 356 17.20 -12.68 17.17
N ALA A 357 16.59 -13.79 17.58
CA ALA A 357 15.78 -14.62 16.71
C ALA A 357 14.64 -13.79 16.07
N PRO A 358 14.36 -13.99 14.77
CA PRO A 358 13.34 -13.24 14.05
C PRO A 358 11.91 -13.71 14.38
N THR A 359 11.59 -13.90 15.66
CA THR A 359 10.33 -14.50 16.12
C THR A 359 9.10 -13.64 15.80
N ALA A 360 9.25 -12.32 15.77
CA ALA A 360 8.15 -11.44 15.39
C ALA A 360 7.90 -11.49 13.88
N PHE A 361 8.99 -11.55 13.08
CA PHE A 361 8.90 -11.79 11.65
C PHE A 361 8.24 -13.14 11.34
N THR A 362 8.65 -14.23 12.01
CA THR A 362 8.08 -15.55 11.75
C THR A 362 6.61 -15.64 12.08
N GLN A 363 6.15 -14.92 13.11
CA GLN A 363 4.72 -14.82 13.41
C GLN A 363 3.96 -14.07 12.30
N MET A 364 4.51 -12.97 11.76
CA MET A 364 3.89 -12.25 10.64
C MET A 364 3.84 -13.09 9.36
N ALA A 365 4.89 -13.88 9.11
CA ALA A 365 5.02 -14.76 7.96
C ALA A 365 4.41 -16.16 8.19
N TRP A 366 3.68 -16.39 9.29
CA TRP A 366 3.15 -17.70 9.61
C TRP A 366 1.94 -18.03 8.72
N ALA A 367 2.08 -19.01 7.82
CA ALA A 367 1.08 -19.33 6.80
C ALA A 367 -0.32 -19.52 7.40
N LYS A 368 -0.42 -20.29 8.50
CA LYS A 368 -1.70 -20.63 9.16
C LYS A 368 -2.31 -19.53 10.04
N SER A 369 -1.61 -18.42 10.25
CA SER A 369 -2.22 -17.25 10.91
C SER A 369 -3.09 -16.51 9.89
N VAL A 370 -4.40 -16.49 10.15
CA VAL A 370 -5.46 -16.02 9.24
C VAL A 370 -6.28 -14.87 9.80
N LYS A 371 -6.17 -14.60 11.11
CA LYS A 371 -6.80 -13.47 11.79
C LYS A 371 -5.77 -12.62 12.52
N LEU A 372 -6.00 -11.31 12.56
CA LEU A 372 -5.17 -10.31 13.21
C LEU A 372 -6.03 -9.28 13.93
N GLY A 373 -5.66 -8.94 15.16
CA GLY A 373 -6.19 -7.78 15.86
C GLY A 373 -5.09 -7.06 16.61
N CYS A 374 -5.08 -5.73 16.59
CA CYS A 374 -3.98 -4.94 17.13
C CYS A 374 -4.48 -3.74 17.91
N ALA A 375 -3.75 -3.36 18.95
CA ALA A 375 -4.04 -2.22 19.78
C ALA A 375 -2.79 -1.39 20.06
N VAL A 376 -2.99 -0.09 20.27
CA VAL A 376 -1.97 0.88 20.65
C VAL A 376 -2.40 1.52 21.97
N SER A 377 -1.52 1.55 22.95
CA SER A 377 -1.75 2.20 24.25
C SER A 377 -0.60 3.14 24.59
N ASN A 378 -0.94 4.33 25.08
CA ASN A 378 0.04 5.29 25.58
C ASN A 378 0.36 4.97 27.05
N CYS A 379 1.63 4.66 27.31
CA CYS A 379 2.16 4.20 28.58
C CYS A 379 3.18 5.21 29.12
N GLN A 380 2.67 6.35 29.60
CA GLN A 380 3.48 7.49 30.07
C GLN A 380 4.39 8.05 28.96
N ALA A 381 5.67 7.70 28.96
CA ALA A 381 6.66 8.16 27.99
C ALA A 381 6.77 7.26 26.75
N ASP A 382 6.13 6.08 26.79
CA ASP A 382 6.22 5.07 25.74
C ASP A 382 4.88 4.83 25.05
N THR A 383 4.94 4.48 23.78
CA THR A 383 3.81 3.87 23.04
C THR A 383 3.99 2.36 23.05
N PHE A 384 2.96 1.63 23.47
CA PHE A 384 2.95 0.18 23.49
C PHE A 384 1.96 -0.36 22.46
N THR A 385 2.47 -1.04 21.44
CA THR A 385 1.68 -1.69 20.38
C THR A 385 1.67 -3.18 20.57
N VAL A 386 0.49 -3.79 20.58
CA VAL A 386 0.28 -5.23 20.73
C VAL A 386 -0.54 -5.71 19.54
N CYS A 387 -0.06 -6.71 18.81
CA CYS A 387 -0.83 -7.43 17.79
C CYS A 387 -0.98 -8.88 18.19
N ARG A 388 -2.19 -9.43 18.06
CA ARG A 388 -2.50 -10.84 18.25
C ARG A 388 -2.92 -11.52 16.96
N TYR A 389 -2.55 -12.80 16.85
CA TYR A 389 -2.67 -13.58 15.63
C TYR A 389 -3.43 -14.88 15.90
N LYS A 390 -4.32 -15.29 15.01
CA LYS A 390 -4.98 -16.60 15.11
C LYS A 390 -4.98 -17.32 13.75
N ALA A 391 -4.56 -18.58 13.66
CA ALA A 391 -3.93 -19.38 14.73
C ALA A 391 -2.56 -18.83 15.16
N ALA A 392 -2.12 -19.20 16.37
CA ALA A 392 -0.78 -18.89 16.85
C ALA A 392 0.29 -19.45 15.92
N GLY A 393 1.33 -18.65 15.68
CA GLY A 393 2.54 -19.08 15.01
C GLY A 393 3.63 -19.50 15.98
N ASN A 394 4.86 -19.60 15.49
CA ASN A 394 6.05 -19.89 16.28
C ASN A 394 5.96 -21.21 17.08
N ILE A 395 5.26 -22.19 16.52
CA ILE A 395 5.13 -23.53 17.12
C ILE A 395 6.39 -24.32 16.79
N VAL A 396 7.12 -24.73 17.84
CA VAL A 396 8.35 -25.50 17.69
C VAL A 396 8.08 -26.81 16.95
N GLY A 397 8.83 -27.05 15.89
CA GLY A 397 8.70 -28.24 15.06
C GLY A 397 7.79 -28.04 13.84
N GLU A 398 7.04 -26.94 13.75
CA GLU A 398 6.20 -26.63 12.59
C GLU A 398 6.93 -25.77 11.55
N PHE A 399 6.37 -25.77 10.34
CA PHE A 399 6.82 -24.87 9.28
C PHE A 399 6.17 -23.49 9.43
N ILE A 400 6.97 -22.45 9.25
CA ILE A 400 6.50 -21.06 9.16
C ILE A 400 5.56 -20.94 7.95
N TYR A 401 5.98 -21.49 6.82
CA TYR A 401 5.17 -21.76 5.63
C TYR A 401 5.79 -22.91 4.85
N THR A 402 5.01 -23.54 3.98
CA THR A 402 5.46 -24.67 3.16
C THR A 402 6.08 -24.14 1.87
N LYS A 403 7.38 -24.34 1.69
CA LYS A 403 8.08 -23.89 0.47
C LYS A 403 7.68 -24.68 -0.77
N GLY A 404 7.62 -24.02 -1.92
CA GLY A 404 7.24 -24.63 -3.21
C GLY A 404 6.64 -23.59 -4.16
N ASN A 405 5.97 -24.00 -5.24
CA ASN A 405 5.42 -22.99 -6.15
C ASN A 405 4.27 -22.23 -5.47
N VAL A 406 4.18 -20.96 -5.81
CA VAL A 406 3.23 -20.03 -5.21
C VAL A 406 1.82 -20.60 -5.31
N CYS A 407 1.13 -20.70 -4.17
CA CYS A 407 -0.24 -21.17 -4.06
C CYS A 407 -0.55 -22.66 -4.36
N ASP A 408 0.44 -23.52 -4.57
CA ASP A 408 0.21 -24.94 -4.90
C ASP A 408 -0.63 -25.70 -3.85
N ALA A 409 -0.65 -25.23 -2.61
CA ALA A 409 -1.36 -25.86 -1.49
C ALA A 409 -2.56 -25.03 -1.00
N CYS A 410 -3.00 -24.01 -1.76
CA CYS A 410 -4.23 -23.29 -1.42
C CYS A 410 -5.45 -24.20 -1.59
N LYS A 411 -6.35 -24.21 -0.59
CA LYS A 411 -7.64 -24.94 -0.67
C LYS A 411 -8.61 -24.32 -1.67
N ALA A 412 -8.59 -22.99 -1.76
CA ALA A 412 -9.38 -22.20 -2.69
C ALA A 412 -8.48 -21.58 -3.76
N THR A 413 -9.07 -21.02 -4.82
CA THR A 413 -8.34 -20.35 -5.90
C THR A 413 -7.41 -19.28 -5.35
N CYS A 414 -6.12 -19.39 -5.68
CA CYS A 414 -5.08 -18.42 -5.34
C CYS A 414 -5.49 -16.98 -5.69
N ILE A 415 -5.14 -16.04 -4.83
CA ILE A 415 -5.13 -14.62 -5.16
C ILE A 415 -3.81 -14.35 -5.91
N THR A 416 -3.76 -14.72 -7.20
CA THR A 416 -2.52 -14.79 -7.98
C THR A 416 -1.70 -13.50 -7.97
N ALA A 417 -2.36 -12.34 -7.99
CA ALA A 417 -1.69 -11.04 -7.93
C ALA A 417 -0.95 -10.78 -6.60
N GLU A 418 -1.35 -11.46 -5.53
CA GLU A 418 -0.73 -11.34 -4.19
C GLU A 418 0.13 -12.57 -3.87
N GLY A 419 -0.02 -13.69 -4.58
CA GLY A 419 0.62 -14.95 -4.20
C GLY A 419 0.12 -15.49 -2.86
N LEU A 420 -1.14 -15.22 -2.52
CA LEU A 420 -1.77 -15.59 -1.25
C LEU A 420 -2.98 -16.50 -1.45
N CYS A 421 -3.19 -17.43 -0.53
CA CYS A 421 -4.43 -18.18 -0.41
C CYS A 421 -5.54 -17.32 0.21
N PRO A 422 -6.79 -17.38 -0.26
CA PRO A 422 -7.92 -16.75 0.42
C PRO A 422 -8.06 -17.28 1.85
N THR A 423 -8.43 -16.41 2.80
CA THR A 423 -8.75 -16.79 4.18
C THR A 423 -9.79 -17.94 4.18
N PRO A 424 -9.59 -19.03 4.93
CA PRO A 424 -10.52 -20.16 4.99
C PRO A 424 -11.90 -19.84 5.58
#